data_AF-A0A0N0ANS5-F1
#
_entry.id   AF-A0A0N0ANS5-F1
#
_cell.length_a   1.000
_cell.length_b   1.000
_cell.length_c   1.000
_cell.angle_alpha   90.00
_cell.angle_beta   90.00
_cell.angle_gamma   90.00
#
_symmetry.space_group_name_H-M   'P 1'
#
loop_
_entity.id
_entity.type
_entity.pdbx_description
1 polymer ?
#
loop_
_entity_poly.entity_id
_entity_poly.type
_entity_poly.pdbx_seq_one_letter_code
_entity_poly.pdbx_strand_id
1 'polypeptide(L)'
;MGVYVFRAAVLDLPFPPHSHPDREPAALLHREWLKRHEGLVGTVDQSVYDRWDVPRLAAFTSPNCATGDLALAADLLGFYFLFDDGFDTGLGRAPARVAEVCTRLTALLHGDGPEPGNRTPAERAFADLWERSARGMSARWRARSAYNWEWYFACHPAEAAGRLSKRLPDREGYLALRRGTAAMETLFDMVERLNRFEVPQEVLHHPTFRLMRQLAADIPSFTNDVHSYAQELARGDVANMVMIVRAERGGTPEEAAAEVMREAQAMVDRFVELSGQAAGICDLLGLSPSGREAARRYVDGLASWIAGYHRWEVDTGRYVD
;
A
#
# COMPACT_ATOMS: atom_id res chain seq x y z
N MET A 1 -14.02 0.65 -28.91
CA MET A 1 -14.03 0.80 -27.44
C MET A 1 -13.13 1.98 -27.13
N GLY A 2 -13.68 3.08 -26.61
CA GLY A 2 -12.89 4.28 -26.33
C GLY A 2 -11.89 3.99 -25.20
N VAL A 3 -10.64 4.42 -25.36
CA VAL A 3 -9.66 4.37 -24.28
C VAL A 3 -10.06 5.46 -23.27
N TYR A 4 -10.52 5.07 -22.09
CA TYR A 4 -10.84 6.01 -21.03
C TYR A 4 -9.53 6.49 -20.40
N VAL A 5 -9.04 7.65 -20.85
CA VAL A 5 -8.01 8.40 -20.12
C VAL A 5 -8.72 9.56 -19.44
N PHE A 6 -8.99 9.41 -18.15
CA PHE A 6 -9.51 10.53 -17.37
C PHE A 6 -8.40 11.58 -17.26
N ARG A 7 -8.72 12.85 -17.54
CA ARG A 7 -7.94 13.94 -16.94
C ARG A 7 -8.24 13.89 -15.45
N ALA A 8 -7.47 13.10 -14.70
CA ALA A 8 -7.62 13.02 -13.26
C ALA A 8 -7.49 14.43 -12.68
N ALA A 9 -8.47 14.86 -11.88
CA ALA A 9 -8.32 16.05 -11.07
C ALA A 9 -7.11 15.83 -10.15
N VAL A 10 -6.19 16.77 -10.10
CA VAL A 10 -5.02 16.66 -9.23
C VAL A 10 -5.49 16.97 -7.81
N LEU A 11 -5.08 16.14 -6.84
CA LEU A 11 -5.37 16.42 -5.43
C LEU A 11 -4.61 17.68 -5.01
N ASP A 12 -5.29 18.57 -4.31
CA ASP A 12 -4.65 19.70 -3.65
C ASP A 12 -4.08 19.23 -2.31
N LEU A 13 -2.77 18.98 -2.30
CA LEU A 13 -2.05 18.49 -1.12
C LEU A 13 -1.28 19.65 -0.47
N PRO A 14 -1.64 20.07 0.76
CA PRO A 14 -0.97 21.19 1.43
C PRO A 14 0.42 20.84 2.00
N PHE A 15 0.88 19.61 1.76
CA PHE A 15 2.21 19.13 2.12
C PHE A 15 2.92 18.63 0.85
N PRO A 16 4.02 19.26 0.42
CA PRO A 16 4.66 18.93 -0.85
C PRO A 16 5.38 17.57 -0.77
N PRO A 17 5.48 16.83 -1.90
CA PRO A 17 6.26 15.60 -1.95
C PRO A 17 7.76 15.90 -1.81
N HIS A 18 8.43 15.11 -0.99
CA HIS A 18 9.89 15.16 -0.85
C HIS A 18 10.47 13.84 -1.35
N SER A 19 11.53 13.89 -2.16
CA SER A 19 12.24 12.69 -2.61
C SER A 19 13.51 12.51 -1.78
N HIS A 20 13.76 11.28 -1.34
CA HIS A 20 15.05 10.90 -0.79
C HIS A 20 16.18 11.14 -1.81
N PRO A 21 17.34 11.70 -1.41
CA PRO A 21 18.45 11.99 -2.33
C PRO A 21 19.11 10.72 -2.90
N ASP A 22 19.22 9.65 -2.11
CA ASP A 22 19.88 8.40 -2.51
C ASP A 22 18.97 7.42 -3.29
N ARG A 23 18.07 7.93 -4.13
CA ARG A 23 17.22 7.09 -4.99
C ARG A 23 18.04 6.15 -5.88
N GLU A 24 19.11 6.66 -6.49
CA GLU A 24 19.94 5.89 -7.41
C GLU A 24 20.68 4.72 -6.73
N PRO A 25 21.40 4.93 -5.59
CA PRO A 25 21.93 3.82 -4.81
C PRO A 25 20.88 2.78 -4.40
N ALA A 26 19.71 3.21 -3.93
CA ALA A 26 18.65 2.30 -3.54
C ALA A 26 18.10 1.50 -4.74
N ALA A 27 18.00 2.13 -5.93
CA ALA A 27 17.58 1.45 -7.16
C ALA A 27 18.56 0.34 -7.57
N LEU A 28 19.86 0.54 -7.40
CA LEU A 28 20.86 -0.50 -7.66
C LEU A 28 20.69 -1.69 -6.71
N LEU A 29 20.54 -1.43 -5.41
CA LEU A 29 20.30 -2.48 -4.41
C LEU A 29 19.00 -3.25 -4.67
N HIS A 30 17.94 -2.54 -5.06
CA HIS A 30 16.66 -3.12 -5.41
C HIS A 30 16.75 -4.05 -6.63
N ARG A 31 17.48 -3.65 -7.68
CA ARG A 31 17.73 -4.51 -8.85
C ARG A 31 18.48 -5.78 -8.48
N GLU A 32 19.47 -5.69 -7.58
CA GLU A 32 20.17 -6.88 -7.09
C GLU A 32 19.26 -7.76 -6.24
N TRP A 33 18.33 -7.19 -5.48
CA TRP A 33 17.30 -7.95 -4.78
C TRP A 33 16.38 -8.70 -5.76
N LEU A 34 15.88 -8.04 -6.80
CA LEU A 34 15.07 -8.69 -7.84
C LEU A 34 15.80 -9.85 -8.52
N LYS A 35 17.08 -9.70 -8.84
CA LYS A 35 17.90 -10.79 -9.40
C LYS A 35 18.02 -11.98 -8.45
N ARG A 36 18.22 -11.75 -7.15
CA ARG A 36 18.25 -12.82 -6.13
C ARG A 36 16.89 -13.54 -6.00
N HIS A 37 15.81 -12.86 -6.37
CA HIS A 37 14.45 -13.35 -6.28
C HIS A 37 13.77 -13.44 -7.66
N GLU A 38 14.51 -13.78 -8.73
CA GLU A 38 14.05 -13.72 -10.12
C GLU A 38 12.71 -14.44 -10.40
N GLY A 39 12.42 -15.52 -9.66
CA GLY A 39 11.16 -16.25 -9.77
C GLY A 39 9.92 -15.48 -9.26
N LEU A 40 10.10 -14.35 -8.57
CA LEU A 40 9.04 -13.40 -8.22
C LEU A 40 8.69 -12.49 -9.41
N VAL A 41 9.69 -12.12 -10.22
CA VAL A 41 9.53 -11.24 -11.39
C VAL A 41 8.84 -11.99 -12.54
N GLY A 42 9.01 -13.31 -12.60
CA GLY A 42 8.58 -14.27 -13.63
C GLY A 42 7.64 -13.81 -14.74
N THR A 43 6.44 -13.32 -14.42
CA THR A 43 5.40 -12.97 -15.41
C THR A 43 5.49 -11.55 -15.97
N VAL A 44 6.32 -10.68 -15.38
CA VAL A 44 6.45 -9.28 -15.76
C VAL A 44 7.73 -9.08 -16.56
N ASP A 45 7.61 -8.49 -17.75
CA ASP A 45 8.77 -8.09 -18.54
C ASP A 45 9.58 -7.02 -17.80
N GLN A 46 10.90 -7.17 -17.72
CA GLN A 46 11.76 -6.24 -17.00
C GLN A 46 11.62 -4.80 -17.49
N SER A 47 11.42 -4.59 -18.80
CA SER A 47 11.21 -3.26 -19.36
C SER A 47 9.89 -2.64 -18.90
N VAL A 48 8.85 -3.46 -18.69
CA VAL A 48 7.57 -3.01 -18.11
C VAL A 48 7.76 -2.67 -16.64
N TYR A 49 8.44 -3.53 -15.88
CA TYR A 49 8.74 -3.29 -14.47
C TYR A 49 9.54 -1.99 -14.24
N ASP A 50 10.56 -1.76 -15.07
CA ASP A 50 11.39 -0.55 -14.98
C ASP A 50 10.57 0.74 -15.17
N ARG A 51 9.50 0.70 -15.97
CA ARG A 51 8.58 1.84 -16.15
C ARG A 51 7.74 2.15 -14.92
N TRP A 52 7.54 1.19 -14.01
CA TRP A 52 6.84 1.45 -12.75
C TRP A 52 7.65 2.35 -11.82
N ASP A 53 8.97 2.42 -12.00
CA ASP A 53 9.88 3.26 -11.22
C ASP A 53 9.67 3.10 -9.69
N VAL A 54 9.60 1.85 -9.23
CA VAL A 54 9.42 1.50 -7.81
C VAL A 54 10.42 2.21 -6.87
N PRO A 55 11.72 2.36 -7.22
CA PRO A 55 12.65 3.13 -6.40
C PRO A 55 12.25 4.61 -6.24
N ARG A 56 11.58 5.22 -7.22
CA ARG A 56 11.04 6.59 -7.09
C ARG A 56 9.88 6.64 -6.11
N LEU A 57 8.97 5.65 -6.16
CA LEU A 57 7.89 5.55 -5.18
C LEU A 57 8.46 5.42 -3.76
N ALA A 58 9.45 4.56 -3.56
CA ALA A 58 10.14 4.41 -2.28
C ALA A 58 10.78 5.73 -1.82
N ALA A 59 11.47 6.44 -2.71
CA ALA A 59 12.15 7.69 -2.41
C ALA A 59 11.16 8.79 -1.98
N PHE A 60 9.98 8.84 -2.59
CA PHE A 60 8.96 9.81 -2.23
C PHE A 60 8.20 9.48 -0.95
N THR A 61 7.93 8.20 -0.70
CA THR A 61 7.14 7.76 0.45
C THR A 61 7.97 7.59 1.73
N SER A 62 9.30 7.43 1.59
CA SER A 62 10.25 7.28 2.70
C SER A 62 11.41 8.28 2.64
N PRO A 63 11.15 9.61 2.58
CA PRO A 63 12.17 10.61 2.25
C PRO A 63 13.26 10.80 3.30
N ASN A 64 13.01 10.38 4.55
CA ASN A 64 13.86 10.68 5.71
C ASN A 64 14.57 9.44 6.29
N CYS A 65 14.41 8.26 5.68
CA CYS A 65 15.05 7.03 6.16
C CYS A 65 16.56 7.00 5.79
N ALA A 66 17.31 6.01 6.27
CA ALA A 66 18.67 5.80 5.81
C ALA A 66 18.68 5.10 4.44
N THR A 67 19.74 5.26 3.63
CA THR A 67 19.87 4.67 2.28
C THR A 67 19.58 3.16 2.23
N GLY A 68 20.10 2.39 3.20
CA GLY A 68 19.85 0.94 3.29
C GLY A 68 18.41 0.59 3.65
N ASP A 69 17.75 1.46 4.42
CA ASP A 69 16.33 1.35 4.75
C ASP A 69 15.46 1.74 3.53
N LEU A 70 15.91 2.70 2.70
CA LEU A 70 15.24 3.04 1.43
C LEU A 70 15.21 1.87 0.44
N ALA A 71 16.29 1.08 0.36
CA ALA A 71 16.30 -0.13 -0.47
C ALA A 71 15.28 -1.17 0.04
N LEU A 72 15.12 -1.33 1.36
CA LEU A 72 14.07 -2.19 1.92
C LEU A 72 12.66 -1.69 1.55
N ALA A 73 12.44 -0.37 1.58
CA ALA A 73 11.16 0.21 1.14
C ALA A 73 10.88 -0.11 -0.34
N ALA A 74 11.88 0.01 -1.22
CA ALA A 74 11.76 -0.34 -2.63
C ALA A 74 11.48 -1.84 -2.83
N ASP A 75 12.17 -2.73 -2.09
CA ASP A 75 11.96 -4.17 -2.18
C ASP A 75 10.55 -4.57 -1.72
N LEU A 76 10.03 -3.96 -0.65
CA LEU A 76 8.65 -4.17 -0.18
C LEU A 76 7.63 -3.74 -1.23
N LEU A 77 7.78 -2.53 -1.79
CA LEU A 77 6.89 -2.01 -2.83
C LEU A 77 6.93 -2.88 -4.09
N GLY A 78 8.12 -3.33 -4.50
CA GLY A 78 8.29 -4.26 -5.61
C GLY A 78 7.61 -5.60 -5.35
N PHE A 79 7.73 -6.14 -4.13
CA PHE A 79 7.02 -7.35 -3.73
C PHE A 79 5.51 -7.17 -3.80
N TYR A 80 4.95 -6.08 -3.27
CA TYR A 80 3.50 -5.85 -3.32
C TYR A 80 2.99 -5.84 -4.76
N PHE A 81 3.62 -5.08 -5.66
CA PHE A 81 3.18 -5.02 -7.06
C PHE A 81 3.32 -6.37 -7.78
N LEU A 82 4.45 -7.06 -7.63
CA LEU A 82 4.68 -8.34 -8.30
C LEU A 82 3.78 -9.46 -7.74
N PHE A 83 3.53 -9.45 -6.43
CA PHE A 83 2.66 -10.41 -5.78
C PHE A 83 1.19 -10.21 -6.18
N ASP A 84 0.73 -8.96 -6.17
CA ASP A 84 -0.64 -8.59 -6.57
C ASP A 84 -0.90 -8.89 -8.06
N ASP A 85 0.01 -8.47 -8.96
CA ASP A 85 -0.09 -8.74 -10.40
C ASP A 85 -0.05 -10.25 -10.70
N GLY A 86 0.54 -11.06 -9.82
CA GLY A 86 0.48 -12.52 -9.89
C GLY A 86 -0.96 -13.08 -9.83
N PHE A 87 -1.85 -12.39 -9.13
CA PHE A 87 -3.27 -12.73 -9.05
C PHE A 87 -4.09 -12.26 -10.26
N ASP A 88 -3.57 -11.38 -11.11
CA ASP A 88 -4.24 -11.03 -12.37
C ASP A 88 -4.28 -12.20 -13.37
N THR A 89 -3.51 -13.26 -13.11
CA THR A 89 -3.45 -14.49 -13.90
C THR A 89 -4.61 -15.46 -13.57
N GLY A 90 -4.55 -16.69 -14.11
CA GLY A 90 -5.47 -17.75 -13.73
C GLY A 90 -5.50 -18.04 -12.22
N LEU A 91 -4.44 -17.71 -11.47
CA LEU A 91 -4.37 -17.92 -10.02
C LEU A 91 -5.41 -17.10 -9.26
N GLY A 92 -5.60 -15.81 -9.57
CA GLY A 92 -6.61 -14.98 -8.89
C GLY A 92 -8.05 -15.31 -9.28
N ARG A 93 -8.25 -16.29 -10.18
CA ARG A 93 -9.56 -16.92 -10.46
C ARG A 93 -9.73 -18.27 -9.74
N ALA A 94 -8.82 -18.64 -8.84
CA ALA A 94 -8.86 -19.87 -8.06
C ALA A 94 -8.75 -19.58 -6.54
N PRO A 95 -9.84 -19.13 -5.87
CA PRO A 95 -9.80 -18.67 -4.48
C PRO A 95 -9.18 -19.64 -3.48
N ALA A 96 -9.43 -20.95 -3.64
CA ALA A 96 -8.84 -21.98 -2.79
C ALA A 96 -7.31 -22.08 -2.94
N ARG A 97 -6.79 -21.87 -4.16
CA ARG A 97 -5.34 -21.86 -4.43
C ARG A 97 -4.69 -20.58 -3.91
N VAL A 98 -5.38 -19.44 -4.04
CA VAL A 98 -4.96 -18.17 -3.39
C VAL A 98 -4.86 -18.36 -1.88
N ALA A 99 -5.87 -18.98 -1.26
CA ALA A 99 -5.86 -19.25 0.18
C ALA A 99 -4.68 -20.12 0.63
N GLU A 100 -4.32 -21.15 -0.15
CA GLU A 100 -3.16 -22.00 0.10
C GLU A 100 -1.85 -21.20 0.08
N VAL A 101 -1.65 -20.34 -0.93
CA VAL A 101 -0.49 -19.46 -1.05
C VAL A 101 -0.40 -18.50 0.14
N CYS A 102 -1.51 -17.80 0.43
CA CYS A 102 -1.60 -16.84 1.53
C CYS A 102 -1.36 -17.51 2.90
N THR A 103 -1.90 -18.71 3.13
CA THR A 103 -1.67 -19.47 4.38
C THR A 103 -0.19 -19.78 4.58
N ARG A 104 0.52 -20.18 3.52
CA ARG A 104 1.96 -20.49 3.60
C ARG A 104 2.80 -19.24 3.86
N LEU A 105 2.41 -18.09 3.31
CA LEU A 105 3.06 -16.80 3.59
C LEU A 105 2.81 -16.35 5.03
N THR A 106 1.57 -16.44 5.52
CA THR A 106 1.22 -16.16 6.92
C THR A 106 2.04 -17.02 7.88
N ALA A 107 2.22 -18.32 7.59
CA ALA A 107 3.00 -19.20 8.45
C ALA A 107 4.47 -18.75 8.62
N LEU A 108 5.06 -18.07 7.62
CA LEU A 108 6.42 -17.52 7.73
C LEU A 108 6.53 -16.40 8.77
N LEU A 109 5.45 -15.65 9.04
CA LEU A 109 5.42 -14.60 10.07
C LEU A 109 5.63 -15.17 11.48
N HIS A 110 5.18 -16.41 11.70
CA HIS A 110 5.15 -17.08 12.99
C HIS A 110 6.26 -18.11 13.19
N GLY A 111 7.08 -18.35 12.15
CA GLY A 111 8.13 -19.36 12.20
C GLY A 111 7.66 -20.79 11.91
N ASP A 112 6.40 -20.96 11.52
CA ASP A 112 5.78 -22.25 11.17
C ASP A 112 5.68 -22.46 9.65
N GLY A 113 6.36 -21.60 8.87
CA GLY A 113 6.35 -21.65 7.42
C GLY A 113 7.21 -22.76 6.83
N PRO A 114 7.18 -22.92 5.49
CA PRO A 114 7.97 -23.94 4.81
C PRO A 114 9.47 -23.79 5.08
N GLU A 115 10.15 -24.93 5.26
CA GLU A 115 11.61 -25.01 5.36
C GLU A 115 12.28 -24.30 4.18
N PRO A 116 13.44 -23.63 4.36
CA PRO A 116 14.07 -22.81 3.32
C PRO A 116 14.21 -23.49 1.95
N GLY A 117 14.54 -24.79 1.90
CA GLY A 117 14.68 -25.56 0.66
C GLY A 117 13.37 -25.86 -0.07
N ASN A 118 12.23 -25.74 0.60
CA ASN A 118 10.88 -26.04 0.08
C ASN A 118 10.06 -24.78 -0.22
N ARG A 119 10.66 -23.59 -0.09
CA ARG A 119 9.97 -22.31 -0.31
C ARG A 119 9.80 -22.04 -1.80
N THR A 120 8.62 -21.55 -2.18
CA THR A 120 8.39 -20.94 -3.51
C THR A 120 9.20 -19.64 -3.65
N PRO A 121 9.37 -19.10 -4.88
CA PRO A 121 10.04 -17.80 -5.05
C PRO A 121 9.41 -16.66 -4.22
N ALA A 122 8.08 -16.58 -4.19
CA ALA A 122 7.36 -15.58 -3.38
C ALA A 122 7.61 -15.78 -1.87
N GLU A 123 7.61 -17.01 -1.39
CA GLU A 123 7.93 -17.32 0.03
C GLU A 123 9.37 -16.99 0.40
N ARG A 124 10.33 -17.20 -0.51
CA ARG A 124 11.73 -16.81 -0.28
C ARG A 124 11.90 -15.29 -0.23
N ALA A 125 11.26 -14.57 -1.15
CA ALA A 125 11.27 -13.11 -1.17
C ALA A 125 10.61 -12.54 0.09
N PHE A 126 9.44 -13.04 0.46
CA PHE A 126 8.73 -12.60 1.64
C PHE A 126 9.49 -12.90 2.94
N ALA A 127 10.12 -14.07 3.06
CA ALA A 127 10.92 -14.40 4.24
C ALA A 127 12.12 -13.44 4.43
N ASP A 128 12.82 -13.06 3.35
CA ASP A 128 13.89 -12.05 3.38
C ASP A 128 13.35 -10.68 3.85
N LEU A 129 12.22 -10.25 3.27
CA LEU A 129 11.57 -8.98 3.63
C LEU A 129 11.13 -8.96 5.08
N TRP A 130 10.45 -10.01 5.55
CA TRP A 130 9.99 -10.09 6.93
C TRP A 130 11.16 -10.05 7.93
N GLU A 131 12.24 -10.80 7.66
CA GLU A 131 13.43 -10.78 8.52
C GLU A 131 14.04 -9.37 8.61
N ARG A 132 14.19 -8.69 7.48
CA ARG A 132 14.76 -7.33 7.40
C ARG A 132 13.85 -6.27 8.04
N SER A 133 12.54 -6.40 7.88
CA SER A 133 11.52 -5.53 8.47
C SER A 133 11.42 -5.71 10.00
N ALA A 134 11.50 -6.94 10.49
CA ALA A 134 11.40 -7.24 11.93
C ALA A 134 12.70 -6.92 12.71
N ARG A 135 13.83 -6.83 12.03
CA ARG A 135 15.15 -6.60 12.64
C ARG A 135 15.19 -5.25 13.39
N GLY A 136 15.57 -5.31 14.66
CA GLY A 136 15.73 -4.11 15.51
C GLY A 136 14.43 -3.59 16.13
N MET A 137 13.26 -4.14 15.77
CA MET A 137 11.98 -3.72 16.32
C MET A 137 11.63 -4.47 17.61
N SER A 138 10.72 -3.93 18.40
CA SER A 138 10.23 -4.57 19.63
C SER A 138 9.35 -5.79 19.33
N ALA A 139 9.18 -6.66 20.33
CA ALA A 139 8.24 -7.78 20.22
C ALA A 139 6.80 -7.30 19.98
N ARG A 140 6.45 -6.11 20.50
CA ARG A 140 5.13 -5.52 20.33
C ARG A 140 4.91 -5.00 18.92
N TRP A 141 5.91 -4.33 18.34
CA TRP A 141 5.89 -3.93 16.93
C TRP A 141 5.78 -5.16 16.03
N ARG A 142 6.59 -6.20 16.27
CA ARG A 142 6.54 -7.45 15.48
C ARG A 142 5.17 -8.11 15.52
N ALA A 143 4.54 -8.18 16.70
CA ALA A 143 3.22 -8.80 16.84
C ALA A 143 2.13 -8.04 16.07
N ARG A 144 2.08 -6.70 16.16
CA ARG A 144 1.08 -5.93 15.39
C ARG A 144 1.36 -5.94 13.89
N SER A 145 2.63 -5.94 13.47
CA SER A 145 2.96 -5.97 12.06
C SER A 145 2.67 -7.34 11.44
N ALA A 146 2.94 -8.42 12.16
CA ALA A 146 2.51 -9.77 11.76
C ALA A 146 0.99 -9.84 11.57
N TYR A 147 0.20 -9.25 12.47
CA TYR A 147 -1.25 -9.15 12.30
C TYR A 147 -1.66 -8.40 11.03
N ASN A 148 -1.01 -7.25 10.74
CA ASN A 148 -1.33 -6.47 9.53
C ASN A 148 -0.99 -7.25 8.25
N TRP A 149 0.13 -7.99 8.24
CA TRP A 149 0.49 -8.87 7.13
C TRP A 149 -0.45 -10.06 6.96
N GLU A 150 -0.85 -10.69 8.07
CA GLU A 150 -1.84 -11.77 8.05
C GLU A 150 -3.18 -11.29 7.52
N TRP A 151 -3.63 -10.10 7.94
CA TRP A 151 -4.84 -9.48 7.42
C TRP A 151 -4.76 -9.22 5.92
N TYR A 152 -3.64 -8.66 5.44
CA TYR A 152 -3.37 -8.47 4.01
C TYR A 152 -3.51 -9.78 3.23
N PHE A 153 -2.80 -10.84 3.64
CA PHE A 153 -2.87 -12.14 2.96
C PHE A 153 -4.25 -12.77 3.04
N ALA A 154 -4.94 -12.68 4.19
CA ALA A 154 -6.26 -13.28 4.40
C ALA A 154 -7.36 -12.65 3.53
N CYS A 155 -7.16 -11.42 3.03
CA CYS A 155 -8.15 -10.75 2.17
C CYS A 155 -8.10 -11.18 0.69
N HIS A 156 -6.97 -11.65 0.16
CA HIS A 156 -6.85 -12.01 -1.27
C HIS A 156 -7.78 -13.14 -1.73
N PRO A 157 -8.06 -14.21 -0.94
CA PRO A 157 -9.03 -15.23 -1.33
C PRO A 157 -10.44 -14.66 -1.53
N ALA A 158 -10.84 -13.69 -0.70
CA ALA A 158 -12.15 -13.03 -0.83
C ALA A 158 -12.21 -12.18 -2.10
N GLU A 159 -11.13 -11.48 -2.44
CA GLU A 159 -11.02 -10.72 -3.68
C GLU A 159 -11.06 -11.63 -4.92
N ALA A 160 -10.35 -12.76 -4.89
CA ALA A 160 -10.41 -13.79 -5.91
C ALA A 160 -11.84 -14.36 -6.08
N ALA A 161 -12.56 -14.57 -4.98
CA ALA A 161 -13.96 -15.01 -5.02
C ALA A 161 -14.88 -13.93 -5.60
N GLY A 162 -14.61 -12.67 -5.28
CA GLY A 162 -15.29 -11.49 -5.86
C GLY A 162 -15.20 -11.46 -7.38
N ARG A 163 -13.99 -11.68 -7.94
CA ARG A 163 -13.74 -11.75 -9.40
C ARG A 163 -14.59 -12.83 -10.08
N LEU A 164 -14.88 -13.95 -9.41
CA LEU A 164 -15.73 -15.02 -9.95
C LEU A 164 -17.23 -14.70 -9.90
N SER A 165 -17.66 -13.92 -8.91
CA SER A 165 -19.08 -13.58 -8.74
C SER A 165 -19.63 -12.72 -9.87
N LYS A 166 -18.75 -11.95 -10.55
CA LYS A 166 -19.08 -10.92 -11.55
C LYS A 166 -20.17 -9.94 -11.10
N ARG A 167 -20.37 -9.82 -9.79
CA ARG A 167 -21.30 -8.90 -9.17
C ARG A 167 -20.52 -7.74 -8.60
N LEU A 168 -21.00 -6.53 -8.88
CA LEU A 168 -20.48 -5.32 -8.27
C LEU A 168 -20.74 -5.41 -6.75
N PRO A 169 -19.71 -5.26 -5.89
CA PRO A 169 -19.90 -5.17 -4.45
C PRO A 169 -20.63 -3.87 -4.10
N ASP A 170 -21.33 -3.85 -2.97
CA ASP A 170 -21.74 -2.58 -2.37
C ASP A 170 -20.51 -1.82 -1.87
N ARG A 171 -20.65 -0.51 -1.71
CA ARG A 171 -19.55 0.39 -1.33
C ARG A 171 -18.89 0.00 0.00
N GLU A 172 -19.67 -0.40 1.01
CA GLU A 172 -19.12 -0.76 2.32
C GLU A 172 -18.32 -2.05 2.24
N GLY A 173 -18.87 -3.08 1.60
CA GLY A 173 -18.19 -4.35 1.34
C GLY A 173 -16.90 -4.17 0.52
N TYR A 174 -16.94 -3.30 -0.50
CA TYR A 174 -15.77 -2.94 -1.28
C TYR A 174 -14.68 -2.30 -0.42
N LEU A 175 -15.00 -1.25 0.33
CA LEU A 175 -14.03 -0.54 1.16
C LEU A 175 -13.42 -1.46 2.22
N ALA A 176 -14.22 -2.31 2.87
CA ALA A 176 -13.75 -3.27 3.85
C ALA A 176 -12.71 -4.23 3.25
N LEU A 177 -12.96 -4.75 2.04
CA LEU A 177 -12.05 -5.65 1.34
C LEU A 177 -10.81 -4.90 0.82
N ARG A 178 -11.00 -3.75 0.16
CA ARG A 178 -9.95 -2.93 -0.43
C ARG A 178 -8.92 -2.48 0.60
N ARG A 179 -9.36 -2.11 1.82
CA ARG A 179 -8.45 -1.75 2.92
C ARG A 179 -7.56 -2.93 3.34
N GLY A 180 -8.06 -4.15 3.22
CA GLY A 180 -7.29 -5.37 3.46
C GLY A 180 -6.33 -5.68 2.31
N THR A 181 -6.76 -5.57 1.05
CA THR A 181 -5.93 -5.90 -0.11
C THR A 181 -4.95 -4.80 -0.54
N ALA A 182 -5.11 -3.55 -0.08
CA ALA A 182 -4.22 -2.45 -0.43
C ALA A 182 -2.86 -2.45 0.30
N ALA A 183 -2.63 -3.35 1.27
CA ALA A 183 -1.40 -3.44 2.08
C ALA A 183 -1.03 -2.18 2.90
N MET A 184 -1.91 -1.18 3.01
CA MET A 184 -1.52 0.13 3.57
C MET A 184 -1.08 0.04 5.03
N GLU A 185 -1.71 -0.83 5.83
CA GLU A 185 -1.35 -1.01 7.24
C GLU A 185 0.07 -1.57 7.44
N THR A 186 0.52 -2.48 6.58
CA THR A 186 1.90 -3.01 6.65
C THR A 186 2.93 -1.97 6.21
N LEU A 187 2.56 -1.08 5.28
CA LEU A 187 3.38 0.08 4.88
C LEU A 187 3.46 1.13 6.00
N PHE A 188 2.40 1.32 6.77
CA PHE A 188 2.44 2.25 7.91
C PHE A 188 3.26 1.72 9.09
N ASP A 189 3.33 0.41 9.29
CA ASP A 189 4.32 -0.16 10.22
C ASP A 189 5.77 0.19 9.80
N MET A 190 6.01 0.35 8.49
CA MET A 190 7.33 0.74 7.95
C MET A 190 7.69 2.20 8.19
N VAL A 191 6.72 3.08 8.45
CA VAL A 191 7.01 4.45 8.91
C VAL A 191 7.88 4.40 10.17
N GLU A 192 7.56 3.52 11.10
CA GLU A 192 8.31 3.30 12.34
C GLU A 192 9.66 2.62 12.07
N ARG A 193 9.64 1.49 11.34
CA ARG A 193 10.84 0.67 11.10
C ARG A 193 11.91 1.39 10.29
N LEU A 194 11.54 2.06 9.21
CA LEU A 194 12.50 2.72 8.31
C LEU A 194 13.13 3.97 8.96
N ASN A 195 12.44 4.56 9.92
CA ASN A 195 12.87 5.76 10.63
C ASN A 195 13.36 5.48 12.07
N ARG A 196 13.39 4.19 12.48
CA ARG A 196 13.97 3.71 13.74
C ARG A 196 13.35 4.33 14.99
N PHE A 197 12.03 4.36 15.04
CA PHE A 197 11.28 4.74 16.23
C PHE A 197 10.03 3.88 16.37
N GLU A 198 9.41 3.87 17.55
CA GLU A 198 8.09 3.26 17.75
C GLU A 198 7.14 4.27 18.40
N VAL A 199 5.91 4.31 17.90
CA VAL A 199 4.83 5.15 18.38
C VAL A 199 4.27 4.58 19.70
N PRO A 200 4.04 5.42 20.72
CA PRO A 200 3.35 5.00 21.94
C PRO A 200 1.97 4.39 21.63
N GLN A 201 1.55 3.42 22.45
CA GLN A 201 0.33 2.65 22.18
C GLN A 201 -0.92 3.50 22.32
N GLU A 202 -0.90 4.43 23.26
CA GLU A 202 -1.95 5.40 23.52
C GLU A 202 -2.20 6.27 22.29
N VAL A 203 -1.13 6.61 21.54
CA VAL A 203 -1.21 7.34 20.27
C VAL A 203 -1.73 6.43 19.16
N LEU A 204 -1.11 5.26 18.98
CA LEU A 204 -1.47 4.33 17.90
C LEU A 204 -2.95 3.92 17.95
N HIS A 205 -3.50 3.75 19.15
CA HIS A 205 -4.89 3.36 19.36
C HIS A 205 -5.85 4.55 19.57
N HIS A 206 -5.35 5.78 19.62
CA HIS A 206 -6.20 6.96 19.74
C HIS A 206 -7.11 7.08 18.50
N PRO A 207 -8.43 7.32 18.66
CA PRO A 207 -9.36 7.36 17.53
C PRO A 207 -8.95 8.31 16.40
N THR A 208 -8.44 9.50 16.74
CA THR A 208 -7.96 10.47 15.73
C THR A 208 -6.78 9.94 14.92
N PHE A 209 -5.81 9.26 15.54
CA PHE A 209 -4.66 8.70 14.83
C PHE A 209 -5.07 7.51 13.97
N ARG A 210 -5.98 6.67 14.47
CA ARG A 210 -6.58 5.59 13.67
C ARG A 210 -7.32 6.13 12.45
N LEU A 211 -8.06 7.22 12.59
CA LEU A 211 -8.76 7.85 11.48
C LEU A 211 -7.78 8.49 10.49
N MET A 212 -6.73 9.19 10.95
CA MET A 212 -5.68 9.70 10.05
C MET A 212 -5.03 8.56 9.25
N ARG A 213 -4.74 7.44 9.90
CA ARG A 213 -4.17 6.25 9.24
C ARG A 213 -5.14 5.65 8.21
N GLN A 214 -6.42 5.55 8.55
CA GLN A 214 -7.47 5.10 7.63
C GLN A 214 -7.55 6.01 6.39
N LEU A 215 -7.57 7.33 6.58
CA LEU A 215 -7.61 8.31 5.49
C LEU A 215 -6.36 8.19 4.61
N ALA A 216 -5.18 8.08 5.22
CA ALA A 216 -3.92 7.90 4.49
C ALA A 216 -3.88 6.60 3.66
N ALA A 217 -4.64 5.57 4.04
CA ALA A 217 -4.81 4.34 3.27
C ALA A 217 -5.85 4.48 2.14
N ASP A 218 -6.97 5.14 2.45
CA ASP A 218 -8.10 5.25 1.53
C ASP A 218 -7.82 6.21 0.37
N ILE A 219 -7.16 7.36 0.63
CA ILE A 219 -6.81 8.35 -0.41
C ILE A 219 -6.09 7.72 -1.61
N PRO A 220 -4.94 7.03 -1.45
CA PRO A 220 -4.24 6.41 -2.58
C PRO A 220 -5.03 5.26 -3.21
N SER A 221 -5.92 4.59 -2.45
CA SER A 221 -6.79 3.56 -3.01
C SER A 221 -7.82 4.16 -3.99
N PHE A 222 -8.37 5.34 -3.67
CA PHE A 222 -9.33 6.04 -4.51
C PHE A 222 -8.67 6.62 -5.76
N THR A 223 -7.47 7.21 -5.64
CA THR A 223 -6.73 7.70 -6.82
C THR A 223 -6.31 6.55 -7.71
N ASN A 224 -5.82 5.45 -7.13
CA ASN A 224 -5.49 4.24 -7.88
C ASN A 224 -6.70 3.72 -8.67
N ASP A 225 -7.89 3.62 -8.07
CA ASP A 225 -9.10 3.17 -8.75
C ASP A 225 -9.47 4.04 -9.97
N VAL A 226 -9.22 5.36 -9.89
CA VAL A 226 -9.43 6.27 -11.02
C VAL A 226 -8.39 6.03 -12.12
N HIS A 227 -7.12 5.82 -11.74
CA HIS A 227 -6.02 5.57 -12.69
C HIS A 227 -6.09 4.18 -13.34
N SER A 228 -6.48 3.15 -12.60
CA SER A 228 -6.54 1.75 -13.04
C SER A 228 -7.86 1.38 -13.73
N TYR A 229 -8.89 2.23 -13.64
CA TYR A 229 -10.25 1.96 -14.13
C TYR A 229 -10.30 1.33 -15.53
N ALA A 230 -9.57 1.89 -16.50
CA ALA A 230 -9.63 1.41 -17.89
C ALA A 230 -9.04 0.00 -18.04
N GLN A 231 -7.94 -0.29 -17.34
CA GLN A 231 -7.26 -1.59 -17.37
C GLN A 231 -8.12 -2.64 -16.65
N GLU A 232 -8.63 -2.32 -15.46
CA GLU A 232 -9.50 -3.20 -14.67
C GLU A 232 -10.82 -3.51 -15.40
N LEU A 233 -11.43 -2.50 -16.02
CA LEU A 233 -12.62 -2.71 -16.85
C LEU A 233 -12.35 -3.65 -18.03
N ALA A 234 -11.21 -3.52 -18.69
CA ALA A 234 -10.83 -4.39 -19.80
C ALA A 234 -10.58 -5.85 -19.37
N ARG A 235 -10.11 -6.06 -18.13
CA ARG A 235 -9.92 -7.39 -17.50
C ARG A 235 -11.22 -8.02 -17.00
N GLY A 236 -12.30 -7.23 -16.96
CA GLY A 236 -13.60 -7.63 -16.43
C GLY A 236 -13.64 -7.68 -14.91
N ASP A 237 -12.79 -6.90 -14.24
CA ASP A 237 -12.84 -6.74 -12.80
C ASP A 237 -14.06 -5.90 -12.41
N VAL A 238 -14.57 -6.15 -11.20
CA VAL A 238 -15.81 -5.55 -10.69
C VAL A 238 -15.61 -4.79 -9.38
N ALA A 239 -14.40 -4.76 -8.84
CA ALA A 239 -14.10 -4.15 -7.55
C ALA A 239 -13.29 -2.86 -7.77
N ASN A 240 -13.99 -1.78 -8.17
CA ASN A 240 -13.40 -0.46 -8.41
C ASN A 240 -14.40 0.63 -8.01
N MET A 241 -13.95 1.65 -7.27
CA MET A 241 -14.82 2.70 -6.74
C MET A 241 -15.54 3.50 -7.84
N VAL A 242 -14.91 3.74 -8.99
CA VAL A 242 -15.55 4.44 -10.12
C VAL A 242 -16.75 3.64 -10.65
N MET A 243 -16.61 2.31 -10.74
CA MET A 243 -17.73 1.44 -11.15
C MET A 243 -18.87 1.46 -10.13
N ILE A 244 -18.52 1.44 -8.84
CA ILE A 244 -19.48 1.47 -7.72
C ILE A 244 -20.24 2.79 -7.71
N VAL A 245 -19.54 3.93 -7.72
CA VAL A 245 -20.16 5.27 -7.74
C VAL A 245 -21.07 5.43 -8.95
N ARG A 246 -20.65 4.95 -10.12
CA ARG A 246 -21.48 4.99 -11.33
C ARG A 246 -22.75 4.15 -11.19
N ALA A 247 -22.68 3.00 -10.55
CA ALA A 247 -23.87 2.18 -10.30
C ALA A 247 -24.83 2.80 -9.28
N GLU A 248 -24.28 3.49 -8.26
CA GLU A 248 -25.07 4.19 -7.24
C GLU A 248 -25.78 5.43 -7.77
N ARG A 249 -25.10 6.22 -8.62
CA ARG A 249 -25.54 7.57 -9.00
C ARG A 249 -25.96 7.71 -10.47
N GLY A 250 -25.68 6.72 -11.31
CA GLY A 250 -25.81 6.83 -12.76
C GLY A 250 -24.72 7.71 -13.37
N GLY A 251 -24.92 8.13 -14.63
CA GLY A 251 -24.01 9.03 -15.33
C GLY A 251 -22.87 8.35 -16.10
N THR A 252 -21.93 9.17 -16.56
CA THR A 252 -20.76 8.74 -17.32
C THR A 252 -19.62 8.28 -16.40
N PRO A 253 -18.70 7.43 -16.89
CA PRO A 253 -17.49 7.09 -16.14
C PRO A 253 -16.68 8.31 -15.68
N GLU A 254 -16.63 9.36 -16.49
CA GLU A 254 -15.94 10.61 -16.17
C GLU A 254 -16.59 11.35 -14.98
N GLU A 255 -17.92 11.39 -14.93
CA GLU A 255 -18.67 11.99 -13.81
C GLU A 255 -18.43 11.21 -12.51
N ALA A 256 -18.43 9.88 -12.58
CA ALA A 256 -18.13 9.00 -11.45
C ALA A 256 -16.68 9.16 -10.98
N ALA A 257 -15.71 9.17 -11.90
CA ALA A 257 -14.29 9.40 -11.57
C ALA A 257 -14.08 10.77 -10.91
N ALA A 258 -14.76 11.81 -11.39
CA ALA A 258 -14.71 13.13 -10.78
C ALA A 258 -15.31 13.15 -9.36
N GLU A 259 -16.36 12.36 -9.07
CA GLU A 259 -16.88 12.19 -7.71
C GLU A 259 -15.89 11.44 -6.82
N VAL A 260 -15.29 10.35 -7.29
CA VAL A 260 -14.26 9.62 -6.53
C VAL A 260 -13.09 10.54 -6.16
N MET A 261 -12.65 11.40 -7.09
CA MET A 261 -11.60 12.38 -6.79
C MET A 261 -12.05 13.48 -5.81
N ARG A 262 -13.32 13.89 -5.83
CA ARG A 262 -13.87 14.81 -4.81
C ARG A 262 -13.91 14.16 -3.42
N GLU A 263 -14.31 12.90 -3.35
CA GLU A 263 -14.29 12.13 -2.10
C GLU A 263 -12.85 12.00 -1.57
N ALA A 264 -11.87 11.73 -2.46
CA ALA A 264 -10.46 11.71 -2.11
C ALA A 264 -9.94 13.06 -1.59
N GLN A 265 -10.33 14.18 -2.21
CA GLN A 265 -9.97 15.51 -1.71
C GLN A 265 -10.57 15.78 -0.32
N ALA A 266 -11.83 15.42 -0.08
CA ALA A 266 -12.44 15.58 1.24
C ALA A 266 -11.71 14.76 2.32
N MET A 267 -11.17 13.58 1.96
CA MET A 267 -10.33 12.79 2.85
C MET A 267 -8.98 13.48 3.16
N VAL A 268 -8.35 14.12 2.17
CA VAL A 268 -7.15 14.95 2.38
C VAL A 268 -7.43 16.08 3.34
N ASP A 269 -8.49 16.86 3.10
CA ASP A 269 -8.86 18.00 3.95
C ASP A 269 -9.08 17.55 5.40
N ARG A 270 -9.76 16.41 5.59
CA ARG A 270 -9.99 15.81 6.90
C ARG A 270 -8.70 15.33 7.56
N PHE A 271 -7.78 14.72 6.80
CA PHE A 271 -6.47 14.30 7.32
C PHE A 271 -5.68 15.51 7.85
N VAL A 272 -5.69 16.62 7.11
CA VAL A 272 -4.99 17.87 7.48
C VAL A 272 -5.57 18.46 8.77
N GLU A 273 -6.89 18.53 8.88
CA GLU A 273 -7.57 19.01 10.09
C GLU A 273 -7.17 18.18 11.33
N LEU A 274 -7.18 16.85 11.20
CA LEU A 274 -6.83 15.94 12.29
C LEU A 274 -5.35 16.00 12.65
N SER A 275 -4.48 16.18 11.65
CA SER A 275 -3.03 16.34 11.87
C SER A 275 -2.74 17.58 12.71
N GLY A 276 -3.50 18.67 12.51
CA GLY A 276 -3.44 19.87 13.34
C GLY A 276 -3.80 19.66 14.81
N GLN A 277 -4.53 18.58 15.14
CA GLN A 277 -4.94 18.24 16.51
C GLN A 277 -3.93 17.33 17.24
N ALA A 278 -2.95 16.75 16.51
CA ALA A 278 -2.05 15.72 17.03
C ALA A 278 -1.25 16.18 18.28
N ALA A 279 -0.75 17.43 18.27
CA ALA A 279 0.00 17.98 19.40
C ALA A 279 -0.85 18.08 20.67
N GLY A 280 -2.07 18.59 20.55
CA GLY A 280 -3.01 18.71 21.68
C GLY A 280 -3.44 17.35 22.22
N ILE A 281 -3.59 16.33 21.36
CA ILE A 281 -3.83 14.95 21.80
C ILE A 281 -2.64 14.44 22.62
N CYS A 282 -1.41 14.70 22.18
CA CYS A 282 -0.22 14.31 22.93
C CYS A 282 -0.12 15.01 24.30
N ASP A 283 -0.61 16.26 24.41
CA ASP A 283 -0.76 16.98 25.68
C ASP A 283 -1.75 16.28 26.61
N LEU A 284 -2.94 15.97 26.13
CA LEU A 284 -3.99 15.32 26.90
C LEU A 284 -3.58 13.93 27.39
N LEU A 285 -2.81 13.20 26.58
CA LEU A 285 -2.28 11.88 26.94
C LEU A 285 -1.05 11.96 27.86
N GLY A 286 -0.55 13.16 28.19
CA GLY A 286 0.60 13.33 29.08
C GLY A 286 1.90 12.74 28.53
N LEU A 287 2.07 12.72 27.21
CA LEU A 287 3.22 12.06 26.58
C LEU A 287 4.53 12.76 26.93
N SER A 288 5.58 11.96 27.09
CA SER A 288 6.94 12.46 27.22
C SER A 288 7.39 13.19 25.94
N PRO A 289 8.47 14.00 26.00
CA PRO A 289 9.03 14.65 24.81
C PRO A 289 9.35 13.66 23.67
N SER A 290 9.89 12.48 24.00
CA SER A 290 10.17 11.45 23.01
C SER A 290 8.90 10.83 22.41
N GLY A 291 7.83 10.67 23.21
CA GLY A 291 6.54 10.16 22.73
C GLY A 291 5.85 11.14 21.77
N ARG A 292 5.93 12.44 22.06
CA ARG A 292 5.45 13.52 21.18
C ARG A 292 6.19 13.54 19.86
N GLU A 293 7.51 13.42 19.91
CA GLU A 293 8.33 13.39 18.72
C GLU A 293 8.02 12.15 17.85
N ALA A 294 7.85 10.98 18.47
CA ALA A 294 7.42 9.78 17.75
C ALA A 294 6.04 9.95 17.09
N ALA A 295 5.07 10.53 17.79
CA ALA A 295 3.74 10.80 17.23
C ALA A 295 3.80 11.78 16.04
N ARG A 296 4.58 12.86 16.17
CA ARG A 296 4.79 13.85 15.11
C ARG A 296 5.43 13.21 13.87
N ARG A 297 6.52 12.47 14.05
CA ARG A 297 7.21 11.76 12.96
C ARG A 297 6.31 10.73 12.27
N TYR A 298 5.40 10.10 13.01
CA TYR A 298 4.44 9.17 12.43
C TYR A 298 3.41 9.87 11.54
N VAL A 299 2.85 11.00 11.98
CA VAL A 299 1.95 11.83 11.17
C VAL A 299 2.67 12.34 9.91
N ASP A 300 3.92 12.80 10.03
CA ASP A 300 4.73 13.21 8.88
C ASP A 300 4.96 12.05 7.89
N GLY A 301 5.13 10.82 8.40
CA GLY A 301 5.25 9.62 7.57
C GLY A 301 3.97 9.30 6.79
N LEU A 302 2.81 9.43 7.43
CA LEU A 302 1.51 9.29 6.75
C LEU A 302 1.32 10.37 5.67
N ALA A 303 1.70 11.62 5.96
CA ALA A 303 1.65 12.71 4.98
C ALA A 303 2.62 12.47 3.81
N SER A 304 3.83 11.98 4.10
CA SER A 304 4.83 11.60 3.08
C SER A 304 4.31 10.47 2.18
N TRP A 305 3.57 9.51 2.75
CA TRP A 305 2.90 8.48 1.96
C TRP A 305 1.89 9.07 0.98
N ILE A 306 0.96 9.91 1.46
CA ILE A 306 -0.08 10.52 0.62
C ILE A 306 0.54 11.35 -0.52
N ALA A 307 1.45 12.28 -0.19
CA ALA A 307 2.08 13.13 -1.20
C ALA A 307 3.00 12.35 -2.13
N GLY A 308 3.74 11.39 -1.58
CA GLY A 308 4.71 10.63 -2.34
C GLY A 308 4.07 9.67 -3.32
N TYR A 309 3.01 8.97 -2.90
CA TYR A 309 2.24 8.12 -3.78
C TYR A 309 1.60 8.94 -4.90
N HIS A 310 0.88 10.03 -4.57
CA HIS A 310 0.26 10.89 -5.58
C HIS A 310 1.28 11.45 -6.58
N ARG A 311 2.46 11.88 -6.12
CA ARG A 311 3.53 12.37 -7.01
C ARG A 311 4.07 11.27 -7.93
N TRP A 312 4.17 10.05 -7.45
CA TRP A 312 4.58 8.90 -8.26
C TRP A 312 3.51 8.52 -9.28
N GLU A 313 2.23 8.53 -8.91
CA GLU A 313 1.11 8.21 -9.81
C GLU A 313 1.05 9.08 -11.06
N VAL A 314 1.44 10.35 -10.96
CA VAL A 314 1.45 11.30 -12.08
C VAL A 314 2.44 10.90 -13.19
N ASP A 315 3.58 10.32 -12.82
CA ASP A 315 4.70 10.07 -13.75
C ASP A 315 4.98 8.57 -13.97
N THR A 316 4.29 7.68 -13.27
CA THR A 316 4.54 6.23 -13.34
C THR A 316 4.06 5.63 -14.65
N GLY A 317 4.88 4.73 -15.20
CA GLY A 317 4.51 3.94 -16.36
C GLY A 317 3.60 2.74 -16.04
N ARG A 318 3.15 2.58 -14.79
CA ARG A 318 2.32 1.42 -14.37
C ARG A 318 0.91 1.43 -14.97
N TYR A 319 0.33 2.61 -15.17
CA TYR A 319 -1.06 2.75 -15.65
C TYR A 319 -1.15 3.05 -17.16
N VAL A 320 -0.02 3.07 -17.85
CA VAL A 320 0.07 3.33 -19.29
C VAL A 320 0.58 2.08 -20.01
N ASP A 321 -0.03 1.77 -21.15
CA ASP A 321 0.35 0.62 -21.99
C ASP A 321 1.70 0.86 -22.71
#